data_AF-A0A1L8E7D5-F1
#
_entry.id   AF-A0A1L8E7D5-F1
#
_cell.length_a   1.000
_cell.length_b   1.000
_cell.length_c   1.000
_cell.angle_alpha   90.00
_cell.angle_beta   90.00
_cell.angle_gamma   90.00
#
_symmetry.space_group_name_H-M   'P 1'
#
loop_
_entity.id
_entity.type
_entity.pdbx_description
1 polymer ?
#
loop_
_entity_poly.entity_id
_entity_poly.type
_entity_poly.pdbx_seq_one_letter_code
_entity_poly.pdbx_strand_id
1 'polypeptide(L)'
;FLAFVACTLAYEVEVFSENEWKQFFEDETIDPETKGLILNSQAKKVVRNFVSQMPCGWPEYGIPPLAPYTNPDLEINLAKSVVEAMVQFLRFRFEGLDDMEIRKLKVSYTFNKKVKFHFNFKELKATASTLNTDTFFDVLEQLGLSVRYEGSGPLEFALENLSIEGQFKYKMPFIFGSIKIYKFQCTVTLGGVRSNIGGILGNGR
;
A
#
# COMPACT_ATOMS: atom_id res chain seq x y z
N PHE A 1 21.16 2.18 18.48
CA PHE A 1 20.39 2.28 19.74
C PHE A 1 19.01 2.91 19.51
N LEU A 2 18.89 4.10 18.94
CA LEU A 2 17.59 4.76 18.67
C LEU A 2 16.62 3.95 17.78
N ALA A 3 17.10 3.34 16.69
CA ALA A 3 16.25 2.53 15.81
C ALA A 3 15.69 1.27 16.51
N PHE A 4 16.50 0.56 17.29
CA PHE A 4 16.06 -0.60 18.07
C PHE A 4 15.00 -0.23 19.11
N VAL A 5 15.18 0.90 19.82
CA VAL A 5 14.18 1.39 20.79
C VAL A 5 12.89 1.82 20.10
N ALA A 6 12.96 2.43 18.91
CA ALA A 6 11.77 2.77 18.13
C ALA A 6 11.00 1.52 17.67
N CYS A 7 11.71 0.47 17.23
CA CYS A 7 11.09 -0.80 16.84
C CYS A 7 10.42 -1.51 18.04
N THR A 8 11.02 -1.48 19.23
CA THR A 8 10.41 -2.08 20.42
C THR A 8 9.16 -1.31 20.87
N LEU A 9 9.16 0.01 20.76
CA LEU A 9 8.02 0.85 21.15
C LEU A 9 6.85 0.76 20.17
N ALA A 10 7.10 0.54 18.87
CA ALA A 10 6.03 0.25 17.91
C ALA A 10 5.29 -1.05 18.30
N TYR A 11 6.01 -2.07 18.75
CA TYR A 11 5.43 -3.36 19.14
C TYR A 11 4.53 -3.27 20.39
N GLU A 12 4.73 -2.29 21.28
CA GLU A 12 4.04 -2.17 22.58
C GLU A 12 2.73 -1.36 22.56
N VAL A 13 2.06 -1.22 21.41
CA VAL A 13 0.74 -0.56 21.38
C VAL A 13 -0.34 -1.50 21.90
N GLU A 14 -0.91 -1.19 23.06
CA GLU A 14 -2.09 -1.87 23.62
C GLU A 14 -3.30 -1.75 22.66
N VAL A 15 -3.50 -2.81 21.89
CA VAL A 15 -4.72 -3.12 21.13
C VAL A 15 -5.49 -4.16 21.92
N PHE A 16 -6.82 -4.12 21.86
CA PHE A 16 -7.66 -5.14 22.51
C PHE A 16 -7.26 -6.55 22.07
N SER A 17 -7.11 -7.44 23.03
CA SER A 17 -6.99 -8.88 22.85
C SER A 17 -8.29 -9.49 22.30
N GLU A 18 -8.25 -10.73 21.81
CA GLU A 18 -9.45 -11.40 21.27
C GLU A 18 -10.60 -11.48 22.28
N ASN A 19 -10.29 -11.69 23.57
CA ASN A 19 -11.30 -11.78 24.62
C ASN A 19 -11.91 -10.41 24.94
N GLU A 20 -11.10 -9.36 24.96
CA GLU A 20 -11.58 -7.97 25.11
C GLU A 20 -12.44 -7.55 23.91
N TRP A 21 -12.08 -7.98 22.69
CA TRP A 21 -12.90 -7.76 21.50
C TRP A 21 -14.26 -8.46 21.59
N LYS A 22 -14.29 -9.72 22.03
CA LYS A 22 -15.56 -10.47 22.21
C LYS A 22 -16.45 -9.78 23.25
N GLN A 23 -15.90 -9.47 24.42
CA GLN A 23 -16.63 -8.74 25.47
C GLN A 23 -17.13 -7.39 24.96
N PHE A 24 -16.30 -6.60 24.27
CA PHE A 24 -16.70 -5.31 23.72
C PHE A 24 -17.86 -5.41 22.71
N PHE A 25 -17.87 -6.44 21.86
CA PHE A 25 -18.96 -6.63 20.89
C PHE A 25 -20.25 -7.14 21.55
N GLU A 26 -20.13 -8.01 22.55
CA GLU A 26 -21.26 -8.62 23.29
C GLU A 26 -21.86 -7.69 24.35
N ASP A 27 -21.11 -6.70 24.84
CA ASP A 27 -21.56 -5.78 25.87
C ASP A 27 -22.64 -4.81 25.35
N GLU A 28 -23.91 -5.09 25.65
CA GLU A 28 -25.06 -4.25 25.27
C GLU A 28 -25.17 -2.95 26.08
N THR A 29 -24.38 -2.77 27.15
CA THR A 29 -24.43 -1.57 28.01
C THR A 29 -23.72 -0.36 27.41
N ILE A 30 -22.77 -0.59 26.49
CA ILE A 30 -22.03 0.48 25.82
C ILE A 30 -22.91 1.03 24.69
N ASP A 31 -23.22 2.32 24.75
CA ASP A 31 -24.01 2.98 23.73
C ASP A 31 -23.31 2.93 22.35
N PRO A 32 -24.08 2.96 21.25
CA PRO A 32 -23.51 2.78 19.92
C PRO A 32 -22.53 3.89 19.48
N GLU A 33 -22.63 5.10 20.04
CA GLU A 33 -21.71 6.19 19.71
C GLU A 33 -20.35 5.95 20.38
N THR A 34 -20.35 5.59 21.66
CA THR A 34 -19.14 5.22 22.41
C THR A 34 -18.46 4.00 21.78
N LYS A 35 -19.20 2.97 21.37
CA LYS A 35 -18.64 1.85 20.59
C LYS A 35 -17.94 2.33 19.31
N GLY A 36 -18.58 3.27 18.58
CA GLY A 36 -17.99 3.87 17.38
C GLY A 36 -16.70 4.62 17.64
N LEU A 37 -16.62 5.38 18.74
CA LEU A 37 -15.42 6.12 19.13
C LEU A 37 -14.26 5.18 19.49
N ILE A 38 -14.53 4.12 20.25
CA ILE A 38 -13.53 3.10 20.62
C ILE A 38 -12.99 2.41 19.36
N LEU A 39 -13.88 1.97 18.46
CA LEU A 39 -13.49 1.35 17.18
C LEU A 39 -12.63 2.28 16.32
N ASN A 40 -12.97 3.57 16.25
CA ASN A 40 -12.17 4.57 15.54
C ASN A 40 -10.78 4.75 16.15
N SER A 41 -10.70 4.78 17.48
CA SER A 41 -9.43 4.89 18.20
C SER A 41 -8.54 3.68 17.94
N GLN A 42 -9.09 2.46 18.09
CA GLN A 42 -8.38 1.21 17.84
C GLN A 42 -7.90 1.11 16.38
N ALA A 43 -8.77 1.41 15.41
CA ALA A 43 -8.39 1.40 14.00
C ALA A 43 -7.24 2.38 13.70
N LYS A 44 -7.29 3.59 14.28
CA LYS A 44 -6.19 4.58 14.13
C LYS A 44 -4.91 4.11 14.79
N LYS A 45 -4.98 3.49 15.97
CA LYS A 45 -3.82 2.91 16.67
C LYS A 45 -3.16 1.82 15.82
N VAL A 46 -3.95 0.89 15.28
CA VAL A 46 -3.44 -0.21 14.43
C VAL A 46 -2.75 0.35 13.19
N VAL A 47 -3.35 1.30 12.48
CA VAL A 47 -2.72 1.90 11.28
C VAL A 47 -1.45 2.64 11.65
N ARG A 48 -1.43 3.42 12.74
CA ARG A 48 -0.22 4.11 13.21
C ARG A 48 0.89 3.14 13.59
N ASN A 49 0.54 2.06 14.29
CA ASN A 49 1.50 1.04 14.66
C ASN A 49 2.11 0.38 13.41
N PHE A 50 1.25 -0.02 12.46
CA PHE A 50 1.70 -0.59 11.19
C PHE A 50 2.70 0.33 10.48
N VAL A 51 2.39 1.64 10.41
CA VAL A 51 3.27 2.67 9.84
C VAL A 51 4.59 2.78 10.61
N SER A 52 4.56 2.85 11.95
CA SER A 52 5.78 2.95 12.77
C SER A 52 6.67 1.72 12.71
N GLN A 53 6.09 0.55 12.42
CA GLN A 53 6.82 -0.71 12.29
C GLN A 53 7.41 -0.91 10.89
N MET A 54 6.95 -0.16 9.86
CA MET A 54 7.45 -0.28 8.48
C MET A 54 8.98 -0.24 8.37
N PRO A 55 9.73 0.64 9.06
CA PRO A 55 11.19 0.66 8.96
C PRO A 55 11.87 -0.60 9.52
N CYS A 56 11.20 -1.32 10.41
CA CYS A 56 11.71 -2.51 11.08
C CYS A 56 11.29 -3.79 10.35
N GLY A 57 10.18 -3.75 9.61
CA GLY A 57 9.56 -4.92 8.99
C GLY A 57 8.97 -5.89 10.01
N TRP A 58 8.69 -7.11 9.56
CA TRP A 58 8.27 -8.23 10.42
C TRP A 58 9.07 -9.49 10.06
N PRO A 59 10.30 -9.62 10.60
CA PRO A 59 11.18 -10.76 10.31
C PRO A 59 10.54 -12.12 10.59
N GLU A 60 9.70 -12.21 11.62
CA GLU A 60 8.97 -13.41 12.03
C GLU A 60 7.97 -13.89 10.96
N TYR A 61 7.50 -13.00 10.09
CA TYR A 61 6.62 -13.31 8.96
C TYR A 61 7.34 -13.21 7.61
N GLY A 62 8.66 -13.01 7.61
CA GLY A 62 9.46 -12.83 6.39
C GLY A 62 9.18 -11.53 5.65
N ILE A 63 8.60 -10.53 6.31
CA ILE A 63 8.31 -9.23 5.70
C ILE A 63 9.50 -8.29 5.95
N PRO A 64 10.18 -7.81 4.91
CA PRO A 64 11.31 -6.90 5.06
C PRO A 64 10.84 -5.50 5.50
N PRO A 65 11.78 -4.60 5.86
CA PRO A 65 11.48 -3.18 5.97
C PRO A 65 10.74 -2.66 4.73
N LEU A 66 9.66 -1.92 4.97
CA LEU A 66 8.81 -1.31 3.93
C LEU A 66 9.07 0.19 3.74
N ALA A 67 9.78 0.81 4.68
CA ALA A 67 10.08 2.25 4.65
C ALA A 67 11.52 2.51 5.15
N PRO A 68 12.52 2.62 4.25
CA PRO A 68 12.42 2.40 2.81
C PRO A 68 12.31 0.90 2.49
N TYR A 69 11.49 0.54 1.51
CA TYR A 69 11.55 -0.79 0.90
C TYR A 69 12.73 -0.81 -0.08
N THR A 70 13.59 -1.82 0.02
CA THR A 70 14.72 -2.00 -0.89
C THR A 70 14.70 -3.40 -1.49
N ASN A 71 15.05 -3.49 -2.76
CA ASN A 71 15.20 -4.77 -3.44
C ASN A 71 16.42 -4.71 -4.39
N PRO A 72 17.41 -5.61 -4.24
CA PRO A 72 18.61 -5.57 -5.08
C PRO A 72 18.31 -5.87 -6.56
N ASP A 73 17.33 -6.73 -6.83
CA ASP A 73 16.96 -7.19 -8.17
C ASP A 73 15.46 -7.54 -8.19
N LEU A 74 14.64 -6.57 -8.59
CA LEU A 74 13.20 -6.69 -8.65
C LEU A 74 12.78 -6.91 -10.10
N GLU A 75 12.24 -8.08 -10.41
CA GLU A 75 11.69 -8.41 -11.72
C GLU A 75 10.17 -8.44 -11.71
N ILE A 76 9.55 -7.80 -12.70
CA ILE A 76 8.11 -7.77 -12.91
C ILE A 76 7.82 -8.22 -14.34
N ASN A 77 7.10 -9.32 -14.47
CA ASN A 77 6.64 -9.86 -15.75
C ASN A 77 5.15 -9.52 -15.93
N LEU A 78 4.87 -8.72 -16.96
CA LEU A 78 3.53 -8.31 -17.34
C LEU A 78 3.16 -8.95 -18.68
N ALA A 79 2.40 -10.04 -18.64
CA ALA A 79 1.89 -10.69 -19.83
C ALA A 79 0.37 -10.48 -19.94
N LYS A 80 -0.09 -9.80 -21.00
CA LYS A 80 -1.52 -9.65 -21.29
C LYS A 80 -1.79 -9.58 -22.79
N SER A 81 -2.36 -10.66 -23.34
CA SER A 81 -2.80 -10.75 -24.74
C SER A 81 -1.67 -10.35 -25.70
N VAL A 82 -1.80 -9.20 -26.34
CA VAL A 82 -0.88 -8.64 -27.34
C VAL A 82 0.36 -7.95 -26.76
N VAL A 83 0.48 -7.85 -25.43
CA VAL A 83 1.61 -7.19 -24.77
C VAL A 83 2.31 -8.15 -23.82
N GLU A 84 3.60 -8.32 -24.01
CA GLU A 84 4.50 -8.96 -23.06
C GLU A 84 5.58 -7.96 -22.67
N ALA A 85 5.69 -7.63 -21.39
CA ALA A 85 6.69 -6.71 -20.87
C ALA A 85 7.43 -7.33 -19.69
N MET A 86 8.75 -7.39 -19.78
CA MET A 86 9.65 -7.69 -18.67
C MET A 86 10.27 -6.39 -18.19
N VAL A 87 10.15 -6.12 -16.90
CA VAL A 87 10.68 -4.92 -16.26
C VAL A 87 11.55 -5.34 -15.08
N GLN A 88 12.84 -5.02 -15.14
CA GLN A 88 13.80 -5.32 -14.07
C GLN A 88 14.33 -4.02 -13.47
N PHE A 89 14.30 -3.94 -12.14
CA PHE A 89 14.86 -2.83 -11.37
C PHE A 89 16.05 -3.31 -10.55
N LEU A 90 17.24 -2.79 -10.83
CA LEU A 90 18.43 -3.04 -10.04
C LEU A 90 18.58 -1.97 -8.96
N ARG A 91 18.86 -2.42 -7.73
CA ARG A 91 18.95 -1.57 -6.53
C ARG A 91 17.72 -0.68 -6.38
N PHE A 92 16.54 -1.29 -6.49
CA PHE A 92 15.27 -0.62 -6.29
C PHE A 92 15.14 -0.13 -4.86
N ARG A 93 14.63 1.08 -4.69
CA ARG A 93 14.34 1.71 -3.41
C ARG A 93 13.04 2.49 -3.51
N PHE A 94 12.13 2.23 -2.59
CA PHE A 94 10.86 2.92 -2.47
C PHE A 94 10.71 3.55 -1.08
N GLU A 95 10.40 4.84 -1.05
CA GLU A 95 10.41 5.68 0.16
C GLU A 95 9.10 6.45 0.32
N GLY A 96 8.82 6.89 1.55
CA GLY A 96 7.71 7.79 1.88
C GLY A 96 6.41 7.12 2.34
N LEU A 97 6.40 5.78 2.47
CA LEU A 97 5.25 5.06 3.01
C LEU A 97 5.00 5.35 4.50
N ASP A 98 6.07 5.57 5.25
CA ASP A 98 6.06 5.88 6.68
C ASP A 98 5.58 7.31 6.98
N ASP A 99 5.66 8.21 5.99
CA ASP A 99 5.17 9.59 6.06
C ASP A 99 3.65 9.72 5.75
N MET A 100 2.92 8.60 5.79
CA MET A 100 1.48 8.60 5.54
C MET A 100 0.70 9.36 6.62
N GLU A 101 -0.07 10.36 6.20
CA GLU A 101 -0.97 11.09 7.07
C GLU A 101 -2.39 10.52 7.02
N ILE A 102 -2.91 10.11 8.19
CA ILE A 102 -4.30 9.69 8.37
C ILE A 102 -5.19 10.93 8.47
N ARG A 103 -5.69 11.45 7.33
CA ARG A 103 -6.66 12.56 7.29
C ARG A 103 -8.03 12.13 7.84
N LYS A 104 -8.44 10.89 7.56
CA LYS A 104 -9.72 10.34 8.03
C LYS A 104 -9.62 8.84 8.20
N LEU A 105 -10.14 8.35 9.32
CA LEU A 105 -10.44 6.94 9.53
C LEU A 105 -11.64 6.86 10.45
N LYS A 106 -12.79 6.48 9.89
CA LYS A 106 -14.08 6.39 10.61
C LYS A 106 -14.77 5.07 10.30
N VAL A 107 -14.77 4.18 11.28
CA VAL A 107 -15.56 2.95 11.38
C VAL A 107 -16.96 3.30 11.90
N SER A 108 -17.97 2.96 11.11
CA SER A 108 -19.38 2.99 11.52
C SER A 108 -19.82 1.55 11.79
N TYR A 109 -20.48 1.31 12.92
CA TYR A 109 -20.83 -0.04 13.40
C TYR A 109 -22.34 -0.34 13.44
N THR A 110 -23.19 0.68 13.44
CA THR A 110 -24.66 0.55 13.53
C THR A 110 -25.31 0.24 12.16
N PHE A 111 -26.20 1.09 11.66
CA PHE A 111 -27.13 0.80 10.56
C PHE A 111 -26.50 0.83 9.16
N ASN A 112 -25.30 1.38 9.01
CA ASN A 112 -24.61 1.48 7.72
C ASN A 112 -23.13 1.09 7.90
N LYS A 113 -22.88 -0.14 8.37
CA LYS A 113 -21.56 -0.72 8.62
C LYS A 113 -20.60 -0.42 7.47
N LYS A 114 -19.74 0.57 7.69
CA LYS A 114 -18.83 1.10 6.70
C LYS A 114 -17.62 1.72 7.35
N VAL A 115 -16.51 1.69 6.64
CA VAL A 115 -15.30 2.41 6.99
C VAL A 115 -15.11 3.50 5.95
N LYS A 116 -14.94 4.74 6.40
CA LYS A 116 -14.46 5.85 5.56
C LYS A 116 -13.00 6.08 5.88
N PHE A 117 -12.16 6.15 4.84
CA PHE A 117 -10.73 6.35 4.99
C PHE A 117 -10.27 7.51 4.07
N HIS A 118 -9.25 8.21 4.51
CA HIS A 118 -8.55 9.23 3.73
C HIS A 118 -7.11 9.26 4.20
N PHE A 119 -6.22 8.84 3.32
CA PHE A 119 -4.78 8.85 3.53
C PHE A 119 -4.13 9.84 2.58
N ASN A 120 -3.08 10.51 3.03
CA ASN A 120 -2.31 11.42 2.23
C ASN A 120 -0.82 11.12 2.39
N PHE A 121 -0.13 10.90 1.29
CA PHE A 121 1.32 10.74 1.24
C PHE A 121 1.90 12.02 0.67
N LYS A 122 2.80 12.67 1.42
CA LYS A 122 3.43 13.93 0.98
C LYS A 122 4.27 13.71 -0.26
N GLU A 123 5.13 12.70 -0.20
CA GLU A 123 5.95 12.26 -1.31
C GLU A 123 6.08 10.73 -1.24
N LEU A 124 5.90 10.05 -2.37
CA LEU A 124 6.30 8.66 -2.55
C LEU A 124 7.36 8.62 -3.63
N LYS A 125 8.55 8.14 -3.31
CA LYS A 125 9.70 8.17 -4.22
C LYS A 125 10.17 6.75 -4.54
N ALA A 126 10.21 6.43 -5.82
CA ALA A 126 10.82 5.22 -6.36
C ALA A 126 12.12 5.58 -7.07
N THR A 127 13.19 4.88 -6.75
CA THR A 127 14.48 5.00 -7.43
C THR A 127 15.04 3.62 -7.77
N ALA A 128 15.75 3.52 -8.88
CA ALA A 128 16.55 2.35 -9.22
C ALA A 128 17.82 2.81 -9.95
N SER A 129 18.95 2.16 -9.68
CA SER A 129 20.19 2.48 -10.41
C SER A 129 20.07 2.10 -11.88
N THR A 130 19.31 1.05 -12.17
CA THR A 130 19.04 0.58 -13.52
C THR A 130 17.63 0.04 -13.59
N LEU A 131 16.89 0.50 -14.59
CA LEU A 131 15.61 0.01 -15.04
C LEU A 131 15.84 -0.58 -16.42
N ASN A 132 15.75 -1.90 -16.54
CA ASN A 132 15.73 -2.59 -17.82
C ASN A 132 14.28 -2.86 -18.19
N THR A 133 13.92 -2.55 -19.42
CA THR A 133 12.59 -2.83 -19.98
C THR A 133 12.76 -3.58 -21.28
N ASP A 134 12.06 -4.70 -21.42
CA ASP A 134 11.90 -5.40 -22.69
C ASP A 134 10.40 -5.55 -22.91
N THR A 135 9.87 -4.85 -23.91
CA THR A 135 8.44 -4.88 -24.20
C THR A 135 8.20 -5.28 -25.64
N PHE A 136 7.43 -6.34 -25.80
CA PHE A 136 6.96 -6.87 -27.06
C PHE A 136 5.48 -6.56 -27.24
N PHE A 137 5.16 -5.93 -28.37
CA PHE A 137 3.80 -5.64 -28.80
C PHE A 137 3.48 -6.40 -30.09
N ASP A 138 2.47 -7.26 -30.04
CA ASP A 138 1.98 -8.01 -31.19
C ASP A 138 0.59 -7.49 -31.61
N VAL A 139 0.59 -6.38 -32.33
CA VAL A 139 -0.64 -5.64 -32.64
C VAL A 139 -1.45 -6.36 -33.73
N LEU A 140 -0.79 -7.10 -34.63
CA LEU A 140 -1.39 -7.80 -35.76
C LEU A 140 -0.55 -9.03 -36.16
N GLU A 141 -0.58 -10.08 -35.34
CA GLU A 141 0.15 -11.36 -35.53
C GLU A 141 0.00 -11.92 -36.97
N GLN A 142 -1.21 -11.80 -37.55
CA GLN A 142 -1.53 -12.26 -38.92
C GLN A 142 -0.91 -11.40 -40.05
N LEU A 143 -0.51 -10.16 -39.75
CA LEU A 143 0.10 -9.24 -40.71
C LEU A 143 1.63 -9.11 -40.48
N GLY A 144 2.20 -9.83 -39.52
CA GLY A 144 3.63 -9.81 -39.21
C GLY A 144 4.13 -8.48 -38.62
N LEU A 145 3.23 -7.68 -38.04
CA LEU A 145 3.55 -6.38 -37.46
C LEU A 145 3.75 -6.51 -35.94
N SER A 146 4.95 -6.94 -35.55
CA SER A 146 5.40 -6.97 -34.16
C SER A 146 6.43 -5.87 -33.91
N VAL A 147 6.38 -5.23 -32.74
CA VAL A 147 7.38 -4.24 -32.34
C VAL A 147 7.96 -4.61 -30.98
N ARG A 148 9.29 -4.61 -30.89
CA ARG A 148 10.02 -4.81 -29.64
C ARG A 148 10.74 -3.52 -29.26
N TYR A 149 10.57 -3.11 -28.01
CA TYR A 149 11.22 -1.96 -27.42
C TYR A 149 12.09 -2.44 -26.27
N GLU A 150 13.39 -2.14 -26.36
CA GLU A 150 14.33 -2.38 -25.28
C GLU A 150 14.82 -1.05 -24.73
N GLY A 151 14.92 -0.98 -23.41
CA GLY A 151 15.38 0.22 -22.71
C GLY A 151 16.22 -0.15 -21.50
N SER A 152 17.24 0.67 -21.23
CA SER A 152 18.08 0.53 -20.04
C SER A 152 18.58 1.90 -19.59
N GLY A 153 18.26 2.27 -18.36
CA GLY A 153 18.67 3.56 -17.79
C GLY A 153 18.28 3.73 -16.33
N PRO A 154 18.66 4.83 -15.68
CA PRO A 154 18.26 5.09 -14.30
C PRO A 154 16.76 5.39 -14.19
N LEU A 155 16.21 5.13 -13.01
CA LEU A 155 14.84 5.49 -12.64
C LEU A 155 14.87 6.42 -11.43
N GLU A 156 14.25 7.57 -11.57
CA GLU A 156 13.78 8.39 -10.45
C GLU A 156 12.35 8.84 -10.74
N PHE A 157 11.42 8.43 -9.89
CA PHE A 157 10.00 8.74 -10.02
C PHE A 157 9.44 9.11 -8.65
N ALA A 158 8.76 10.25 -8.56
CA ALA A 158 8.14 10.72 -7.34
C ALA A 158 6.69 11.14 -7.57
N LEU A 159 5.81 10.72 -6.66
CA LEU A 159 4.44 11.16 -6.56
C LEU A 159 4.34 12.19 -5.44
N GLU A 160 3.80 13.37 -5.74
CA GLU A 160 3.65 14.45 -4.77
C GLU A 160 2.17 14.61 -4.38
N ASN A 161 1.92 14.68 -3.08
CA ASN A 161 0.58 14.81 -2.49
C ASN A 161 -0.40 13.76 -3.04
N LEU A 162 -0.01 12.48 -2.98
CA LEU A 162 -0.91 11.37 -3.33
C LEU A 162 -1.98 11.24 -2.24
N SER A 163 -3.23 11.46 -2.63
CA SER A 163 -4.37 11.33 -1.76
C SER A 163 -5.23 10.14 -2.13
N ILE A 164 -5.50 9.27 -1.17
CA ILE A 164 -6.34 8.08 -1.34
C ILE A 164 -7.51 8.22 -0.39
N GLU A 165 -8.69 8.58 -0.91
CA GLU A 165 -9.93 8.71 -0.15
C GLU A 165 -10.95 7.67 -0.60
N GLY A 166 -11.65 7.07 0.34
CA GLY A 166 -12.69 6.13 -0.02
C GLY A 166 -13.56 5.67 1.13
N GLN A 167 -14.39 4.70 0.80
CA GLN A 167 -15.18 3.99 1.77
C GLN A 167 -15.43 2.55 1.33
N PHE A 168 -15.52 1.66 2.31
CA PHE A 168 -15.98 0.30 2.08
C PHE A 168 -17.06 -0.09 3.08
N LYS A 169 -18.01 -0.92 2.63
CA LYS A 169 -19.04 -1.51 3.50
C LYS A 169 -18.67 -2.94 3.83
N TYR A 170 -18.90 -3.33 5.07
CA TYR A 170 -18.54 -4.65 5.58
C TYR A 170 -19.72 -5.35 6.26
N LYS A 171 -19.72 -6.68 6.22
CA LYS A 171 -20.61 -7.55 7.01
C LYS A 171 -19.73 -8.42 7.90
N MET A 172 -20.09 -8.50 9.18
CA MET A 172 -19.54 -9.51 10.09
C MET A 172 -20.58 -10.64 10.18
N PRO A 173 -20.23 -11.89 9.81
CA PRO A 173 -21.11 -13.02 10.06
C PRO A 173 -21.23 -13.23 11.58
N PHE A 174 -22.46 -13.47 12.07
CA PHE A 174 -22.77 -13.62 13.50
C PHE A 174 -22.22 -14.93 14.12
N ILE A 175 -21.66 -15.83 13.32
CA ILE A 175 -21.21 -17.15 13.73
C ILE A 175 -19.90 -17.38 12.98
N PHE A 176 -18.76 -17.33 13.67
CA PHE A 176 -17.40 -17.61 13.18
C PHE A 176 -17.15 -17.35 11.68
N GLY A 177 -16.59 -16.18 11.33
CA GLY A 177 -16.14 -15.95 9.95
C GLY A 177 -15.43 -14.62 9.71
N SER A 178 -14.68 -14.57 8.61
CA SER A 178 -13.93 -13.41 8.14
C SER A 178 -14.83 -12.22 7.82
N ILE A 179 -14.35 -11.00 8.08
CA ILE A 179 -15.02 -9.76 7.68
C ILE A 179 -15.18 -9.74 6.15
N LYS A 180 -16.42 -9.69 5.65
CA LYS A 180 -16.69 -9.63 4.21
C LYS A 180 -16.92 -8.19 3.77
N ILE A 181 -16.03 -7.68 2.92
CA ILE A 181 -16.20 -6.41 2.22
C ILE A 181 -17.11 -6.65 1.01
N TYR A 182 -18.23 -5.93 0.91
CA TYR A 182 -19.23 -6.13 -0.15
C TYR A 182 -19.47 -4.91 -1.05
N LYS A 183 -18.91 -3.76 -0.68
CA LYS A 183 -18.89 -2.56 -1.53
C LYS A 183 -17.63 -1.78 -1.21
N PHE A 184 -16.87 -1.42 -2.24
CA PHE A 184 -15.64 -0.63 -2.12
C PHE A 184 -15.71 0.53 -3.12
N GLN A 185 -15.36 1.72 -2.65
CA GLN A 185 -15.25 2.94 -3.46
C GLN A 185 -13.97 3.64 -3.04
N CYS A 186 -13.14 4.00 -4.00
CA CYS A 186 -11.87 4.67 -3.78
C CYS A 186 -11.66 5.70 -4.88
N THR A 187 -11.21 6.88 -4.49
CA THR A 187 -10.75 7.94 -5.36
C THR A 187 -9.28 8.17 -5.04
N VAL A 188 -8.46 8.16 -6.09
CA VAL A 188 -7.04 8.47 -6.01
C VAL A 188 -6.82 9.81 -6.69
N THR A 189 -6.26 10.76 -5.97
CA THR A 189 -5.94 12.10 -6.45
C THR A 189 -4.44 12.33 -6.30
N LEU A 190 -3.82 12.97 -7.28
CA LEU A 190 -2.39 13.22 -7.32
C LEU A 190 -2.13 14.71 -7.52
N GLY A 191 -1.29 15.30 -6.66
CA GLY A 191 -0.93 16.71 -6.77
C GLY A 191 0.13 16.97 -7.83
N GLY A 192 1.13 16.09 -7.94
CA GLY A 192 2.21 16.23 -8.90
C GLY A 192 2.94 14.92 -9.17
N VAL A 193 3.67 14.89 -10.29
CA VAL A 193 4.57 13.79 -10.66
C VAL A 193 5.90 14.40 -11.08
N ARG A 194 6.99 13.89 -10.50
CA ARG A 194 8.34 14.09 -11.03
C ARG A 194 8.84 12.78 -11.58
N SER A 195 9.28 12.78 -12.83
CA SER A 195 9.74 11.58 -13.52
C SER A 195 11.02 11.90 -14.27
N ASN A 196 12.07 11.13 -13.98
CA ASN A 196 13.33 11.14 -14.69
C ASN A 196 13.71 9.68 -14.94
N ILE A 197 13.33 9.19 -16.11
CA ILE A 197 13.57 7.82 -16.55
C ILE A 197 14.46 7.87 -17.77
N GLY A 198 15.64 7.29 -17.66
CA GLY A 198 16.59 7.23 -18.76
C GLY A 198 16.37 6.00 -19.66
N GLY A 199 16.82 6.10 -20.91
CA GLY A 199 17.02 4.93 -21.78
C GLY A 199 15.76 4.20 -22.25
N ILE A 200 14.55 4.78 -22.11
CA ILE A 200 13.25 4.14 -22.46
C ILE A 200 13.17 3.66 -23.93
N LEU A 201 13.91 4.30 -24.84
CA LEU A 201 13.88 3.99 -26.28
C LEU A 201 15.26 3.58 -26.83
N GLY A 202 16.13 3.08 -25.95
CA GLY A 202 17.52 2.80 -26.27
C GLY A 202 18.36 4.07 -26.42
N ASN A 203 19.68 3.91 -26.27
CA ASN A 203 20.65 4.93 -26.66
C ASN A 203 20.84 4.81 -28.17
N GLY A 204 19.96 5.42 -28.96
CA GLY A 204 20.09 5.43 -30.43
C GLY A 204 21.54 5.72 -30.83
N ARG A 205 22.15 4.77 -31.53
CA ARG A 205 23.34 4.99 -32.34
C ARG A 205 22.91 5.14 -33.77
#